data_AF-A0A9D1Z9B2-F1
#
_entry.id   AF-A0A9D1Z9B2-F1
#
_cell.length_a   1.000
_cell.length_b   1.000
_cell.length_c   1.000
_cell.angle_alpha   90.00
_cell.angle_beta   90.00
_cell.angle_gamma   90.00
#
_symmetry.space_group_name_H-M   'P 1'
#
loop_
_entity.id
_entity.type
_entity.pdbx_description
1 polymer ?
#
loop_
_entity_poly.entity_id
_entity_poly.type
_entity_poly.pdbx_seq_one_letter_code
_entity_poly.pdbx_strand_id
1 'polypeptide(L)'
;MAEQEDRDGTVRMRPEDLPDPAATQPERTRVASRVPAVDAPEAPGDAPARDGIDALADPYFSPAAPADLTTARQVIAIESPVESLPERKRRLPRWAIVLLAILALAAAAGVAYLTYENEVWGGRSVPKVVGLTEEDARAELESGGFAVEVEYRAGDGDYGTVLSCSPQEGTRIDPSEGVTLVVAGERVIPSVLGLSEEEATAALYDAGASEVLVARQSSDEPAGTVLAVDPAEGAPFVSTDQVTLTVAQPYVVPEVEGMSVSDALALLEGAGLDGSVSYVESDAEKNQVVSSDPVAGTEVAGGSSVTLSVSSPFPSSPTALLDYFEAEPAQISEYLADEGFSLRYSAIYVSGGNARCAYESEDGDVLQISDAPESGHYDGSADGDVLARGAGIGGLRFAFSAASLPDGAANETEEGVRAVMEACGFEGMTDLCTQDDAQLPQELLESELYETAHFVCATGRQDGYTWVVRIGGVGESTGVVAMVAPTAHFSAVDLSSFGGSACDYVAYIDLFTG
;
A
#
# COMPACT_ATOMS: atom_id res chain seq x y z
N MET A 1 36.82 -9.46 8.15
CA MET A 1 36.29 -10.76 7.71
C MET A 1 35.33 -11.21 8.80
N ALA A 2 34.10 -10.72 8.86
CA ALA A 2 32.95 -10.95 7.96
C ALA A 2 32.35 -12.34 8.18
N GLU A 3 31.38 -12.43 9.09
CA GLU A 3 30.44 -13.54 9.23
C GLU A 3 29.04 -12.98 8.99
N GLN A 4 28.34 -13.58 8.04
CA GLN A 4 27.06 -13.19 7.50
C GLN A 4 26.15 -14.42 7.70
N GLU A 5 25.19 -14.33 8.61
CA GLU A 5 24.23 -15.40 8.88
C GLU A 5 22.94 -15.20 8.06
N ASP A 6 22.64 -16.24 7.29
CA ASP A 6 21.51 -16.42 6.39
C ASP A 6 20.27 -16.85 7.19
N ARG A 7 19.11 -16.26 6.89
CA ARG A 7 17.82 -16.60 7.49
C ARG A 7 16.94 -17.24 6.42
N ASP A 8 16.74 -18.55 6.50
CA ASP A 8 15.68 -19.25 5.77
C ASP A 8 14.81 -20.03 6.77
N GLY A 9 13.53 -19.67 6.81
CA GLY A 9 12.56 -20.11 7.80
C GLY A 9 11.29 -20.62 7.15
N THR A 10 11.39 -21.68 6.35
CA THR A 10 10.20 -22.38 5.82
C THR A 10 9.65 -23.35 6.86
N VAL A 11 8.45 -23.09 7.39
CA VAL A 11 7.74 -24.03 8.29
C VAL A 11 6.88 -24.99 7.45
N ARG A 12 7.22 -26.28 7.44
CA ARG A 12 6.35 -27.36 6.93
C ARG A 12 5.47 -27.91 8.05
N MET A 13 4.15 -27.85 7.90
CA MET A 13 3.22 -28.64 8.74
C MET A 13 3.14 -30.11 8.28
N ARG A 14 2.85 -31.01 9.22
CA ARG A 14 2.79 -32.48 9.03
C ARG A 14 1.34 -32.96 8.85
N PRO A 15 1.12 -34.18 8.28
CA PRO A 15 -0.19 -34.64 7.80
C PRO A 15 -1.19 -35.12 8.87
N GLU A 16 -1.08 -34.65 10.11
CA GLU A 16 -1.75 -35.26 11.27
C GLU A 16 -2.90 -34.40 11.85
N ASP A 17 -3.15 -33.22 11.30
CA ASP A 17 -4.11 -32.23 11.84
C ASP A 17 -5.45 -32.11 11.05
N LEU A 18 -5.86 -33.14 10.32
CA LEU A 18 -7.19 -33.15 9.65
C LEU A 18 -8.31 -33.69 10.56
N PRO A 19 -9.43 -32.96 10.75
CA PRO A 19 -10.64 -33.50 11.38
C PRO A 19 -11.56 -34.24 10.37
N ASP A 20 -12.15 -35.34 10.85
CA ASP A 20 -13.05 -36.31 10.18
C ASP A 20 -14.48 -35.77 9.96
N PRO A 21 -15.18 -36.01 8.82
CA PRO A 21 -16.52 -35.49 8.60
C PRO A 21 -17.62 -36.52 8.92
N ALA A 22 -18.41 -36.26 9.97
CA ALA A 22 -19.77 -36.79 10.09
C ALA A 22 -20.71 -35.82 10.82
N ALA A 23 -21.88 -35.61 10.21
CA ALA A 23 -23.05 -34.82 10.64
C ALA A 23 -22.83 -33.28 10.60
N THR A 24 -23.68 -32.47 9.96
CA THR A 24 -25.15 -32.41 10.10
C THR A 24 -25.74 -31.50 9.01
N GLN A 25 -26.87 -31.90 8.41
CA GLN A 25 -27.82 -31.04 7.65
C GLN A 25 -28.53 -30.04 8.61
N PRO A 26 -29.20 -28.92 8.20
CA PRO A 26 -30.21 -28.93 7.13
C PRO A 26 -30.54 -27.61 6.36
N GLU A 27 -31.54 -27.77 5.47
CA GLU A 27 -32.52 -26.79 4.96
C GLU A 27 -32.14 -25.79 3.84
N ARG A 28 -32.64 -26.06 2.63
CA ARG A 28 -32.89 -25.05 1.58
C ARG A 28 -34.36 -25.02 1.19
N THR A 29 -34.97 -23.85 1.37
CA THR A 29 -36.30 -23.45 0.88
C THR A 29 -36.27 -23.24 -0.64
N ARG A 30 -37.37 -23.62 -1.30
CA ARG A 30 -37.54 -23.73 -2.76
C ARG A 30 -38.56 -22.71 -3.27
N VAL A 31 -38.24 -21.98 -4.34
CA VAL A 31 -39.19 -21.29 -5.25
C VAL A 31 -38.58 -21.38 -6.67
N ALA A 32 -38.95 -22.37 -7.49
CA ALA A 32 -40.01 -22.38 -8.50
C ALA A 32 -39.68 -21.65 -9.82
N SER A 33 -39.46 -22.40 -10.91
CA SER A 33 -40.19 -22.22 -12.17
C SER A 33 -39.93 -23.37 -13.18
N ARG A 34 -40.94 -24.22 -13.32
CA ARG A 34 -41.58 -24.79 -14.54
C ARG A 34 -40.78 -24.99 -15.86
N VAL A 35 -40.70 -26.26 -16.29
CA VAL A 35 -40.84 -26.75 -17.69
C VAL A 35 -41.48 -28.16 -17.62
N PRO A 36 -42.39 -28.59 -18.55
CA PRO A 36 -43.09 -29.87 -18.44
C PRO A 36 -42.30 -31.02 -19.07
N ALA A 37 -42.36 -32.20 -18.44
CA ALA A 37 -41.87 -33.47 -18.96
C ALA A 37 -43.03 -34.37 -19.40
N VAL A 38 -42.86 -35.00 -20.55
CA VAL A 38 -43.61 -36.18 -20.98
C VAL A 38 -42.78 -37.39 -20.57
N ASP A 39 -43.38 -38.35 -19.87
CA ASP A 39 -42.78 -39.67 -19.72
C ASP A 39 -43.82 -40.79 -19.73
N ALA A 40 -43.36 -41.95 -20.16
CA ALA A 40 -44.11 -43.15 -20.50
C ALA A 40 -44.30 -44.08 -19.24
N PRO A 41 -44.81 -45.33 -19.34
CA PRO A 41 -45.84 -45.86 -18.44
C PRO A 41 -45.36 -46.86 -17.38
N GLU A 42 -46.19 -47.18 -16.36
CA GLU A 42 -46.58 -48.56 -15.97
C GLU A 42 -47.64 -48.60 -14.84
N ALA A 43 -48.29 -49.77 -14.71
CA ALA A 43 -49.56 -50.13 -14.04
C ALA A 43 -49.46 -50.33 -12.48
N PRO A 44 -50.37 -51.07 -11.77
CA PRO A 44 -51.82 -51.38 -11.88
C PRO A 44 -52.62 -51.21 -10.54
N GLY A 45 -53.95 -51.49 -10.58
CA GLY A 45 -54.83 -51.79 -9.42
C GLY A 45 -56.00 -50.81 -9.27
N ASP A 46 -57.27 -51.15 -8.98
CA ASP A 46 -57.86 -52.33 -8.34
C ASP A 46 -59.41 -52.30 -8.52
N ALA A 47 -60.01 -53.47 -8.80
CA ALA A 47 -61.39 -54.02 -8.57
C ALA A 47 -62.70 -53.16 -8.71
N PRO A 48 -63.94 -53.76 -8.71
CA PRO A 48 -64.33 -55.18 -8.61
C PRO A 48 -65.37 -55.72 -9.64
N ALA A 49 -65.66 -57.01 -9.48
CA ALA A 49 -66.41 -57.96 -10.30
C ALA A 49 -67.94 -57.77 -10.47
N ARG A 50 -68.51 -58.45 -11.49
CA ARG A 50 -69.74 -59.27 -11.39
C ARG A 50 -69.97 -60.22 -12.58
N ASP A 51 -70.45 -61.41 -12.23
CA ASP A 51 -70.84 -62.56 -13.05
C ASP A 51 -71.95 -62.29 -14.09
N GLY A 52 -72.01 -63.14 -15.12
CA GLY A 52 -73.27 -63.42 -15.82
C GLY A 52 -73.14 -63.81 -17.29
N ILE A 53 -73.37 -65.08 -17.56
CA ILE A 53 -73.44 -65.75 -18.86
C ILE A 53 -74.69 -65.27 -19.61
N ASP A 54 -74.62 -65.01 -20.93
CA ASP A 54 -75.70 -65.36 -21.85
C ASP A 54 -75.24 -65.26 -23.31
N ALA A 55 -75.32 -66.41 -24.00
CA ALA A 55 -75.30 -66.50 -25.44
C ALA A 55 -76.69 -66.16 -25.96
N LEU A 56 -76.83 -65.11 -26.77
CA LEU A 56 -77.83 -64.91 -27.84
C LEU A 56 -77.83 -63.43 -28.27
N ALA A 57 -78.02 -63.19 -29.57
CA ALA A 57 -78.23 -61.89 -30.23
C ALA A 57 -77.00 -61.17 -30.82
N ASP A 58 -76.53 -61.75 -31.92
CA ASP A 58 -75.87 -61.05 -33.05
C ASP A 58 -76.96 -60.54 -34.02
N PRO A 59 -76.96 -59.27 -34.47
CA PRO A 59 -77.81 -58.82 -35.57
C PRO A 59 -77.09 -58.55 -36.91
N TYR A 60 -75.82 -58.93 -37.13
CA TYR A 60 -75.13 -58.64 -38.40
C TYR A 60 -74.46 -59.83 -39.11
N PHE A 61 -74.94 -61.04 -38.86
CA PHE A 61 -74.62 -62.21 -39.69
C PHE A 61 -75.83 -62.62 -40.54
N SER A 62 -75.76 -62.39 -41.87
CA SER A 62 -76.77 -62.86 -42.81
C SER A 62 -76.16 -63.86 -43.80
N PRO A 63 -76.60 -65.13 -43.81
CA PRO A 63 -76.02 -66.19 -44.63
C PRO A 63 -76.59 -66.21 -46.04
N ALA A 64 -75.73 -66.51 -47.02
CA ALA A 64 -76.14 -66.86 -48.37
C ALA A 64 -76.67 -68.31 -48.41
N ALA A 65 -77.86 -68.52 -48.98
CA ALA A 65 -78.41 -69.85 -49.26
C ALA A 65 -78.33 -70.17 -50.77
N PRO A 66 -78.03 -71.44 -51.15
CA PRO A 66 -77.84 -71.89 -52.53
C PRO A 66 -79.09 -72.59 -53.09
N ALA A 67 -79.37 -72.41 -54.39
CA ALA A 67 -79.91 -73.43 -55.30
C ALA A 67 -80.24 -72.79 -56.67
N ASP A 68 -79.40 -73.04 -57.67
CA ASP A 68 -79.90 -73.46 -58.99
C ASP A 68 -78.76 -74.10 -59.79
N LEU A 69 -78.69 -75.43 -59.66
CA LEU A 69 -78.01 -76.33 -60.59
C LEU A 69 -78.99 -76.59 -61.73
N THR A 70 -78.72 -76.08 -62.93
CA THR A 70 -78.89 -76.82 -64.20
C THR A 70 -78.62 -75.89 -65.38
N THR A 71 -77.46 -76.02 -66.03
CA THR A 71 -77.31 -75.99 -67.49
C THR A 71 -75.90 -76.47 -67.84
N ALA A 72 -75.81 -77.68 -68.37
CA ALA A 72 -74.60 -78.24 -68.93
C ALA A 72 -74.29 -77.57 -70.29
N ARG A 73 -73.05 -77.10 -70.49
CA ARG A 73 -72.51 -76.87 -71.84
C ARG A 73 -70.99 -77.08 -71.90
N GLN A 74 -70.67 -78.23 -72.48
CA GLN A 74 -69.51 -78.65 -73.27
C GLN A 74 -68.08 -78.26 -72.89
N VAL A 75 -67.31 -79.33 -72.63
CA VAL A 75 -65.86 -79.45 -72.77
C VAL A 75 -65.44 -79.00 -74.18
N ILE A 76 -64.64 -77.95 -74.25
CA ILE A 76 -63.87 -77.61 -75.46
C ILE A 76 -62.40 -77.80 -75.09
N ALA A 77 -61.85 -78.94 -75.49
CA ALA A 77 -60.42 -79.12 -75.61
C ALA A 77 -59.96 -78.30 -76.82
N ILE A 78 -59.07 -77.32 -76.59
CA ILE A 78 -58.29 -76.72 -77.67
C ILE A 78 -56.84 -76.95 -77.34
N GLU A 79 -56.22 -77.71 -78.23
CA GLU A 79 -54.85 -78.18 -78.23
C GLU A 79 -53.87 -77.01 -78.16
N SER A 80 -52.94 -77.10 -77.21
CA SER A 80 -51.69 -76.36 -77.26
C SER A 80 -50.93 -76.74 -78.53
N PRO A 81 -50.52 -75.80 -79.39
CA PRO A 81 -49.53 -76.10 -80.41
C PRO A 81 -48.17 -76.25 -79.71
N VAL A 82 -47.83 -77.49 -79.34
CA VAL A 82 -46.44 -77.86 -79.04
C VAL A 82 -45.76 -78.05 -80.39
N GLU A 83 -45.11 -76.99 -80.87
CA GLU A 83 -44.17 -77.11 -81.96
C GLU A 83 -42.86 -77.71 -81.40
N SER A 84 -42.54 -78.89 -81.91
CA SER A 84 -41.38 -79.70 -81.52
C SER A 84 -40.07 -78.94 -81.75
N LEU A 85 -39.27 -78.82 -80.69
CA LEU A 85 -37.87 -78.40 -80.74
C LEU A 85 -37.07 -79.20 -81.78
N PRO A 86 -36.21 -78.55 -82.60
CA PRO A 86 -35.05 -79.23 -83.12
C PRO A 86 -34.01 -79.42 -81.99
N GLU A 87 -33.67 -80.67 -81.71
CA GLU A 87 -32.50 -81.01 -80.89
C GLU A 87 -31.22 -80.49 -81.54
N ARG A 88 -30.36 -79.78 -80.77
CA ARG A 88 -29.03 -80.28 -80.33
C ARG A 88 -28.18 -79.20 -79.63
N LYS A 89 -27.85 -79.48 -78.34
CA LYS A 89 -26.67 -79.06 -77.51
C LYS A 89 -26.08 -77.65 -77.74
N ARG A 90 -25.98 -76.79 -76.70
CA ARG A 90 -25.24 -77.05 -75.45
C ARG A 90 -25.95 -76.40 -74.26
N ARG A 91 -26.43 -77.23 -73.33
CA ARG A 91 -26.79 -76.77 -71.99
C ARG A 91 -25.48 -76.32 -71.34
N LEU A 92 -25.36 -75.06 -70.95
CA LEU A 92 -24.26 -74.65 -70.07
C LEU A 92 -24.32 -75.60 -68.87
N PRO A 93 -23.23 -76.33 -68.58
CA PRO A 93 -23.25 -77.31 -67.51
C PRO A 93 -23.62 -76.61 -66.21
N ARG A 94 -24.26 -77.31 -65.25
CA ARG A 94 -24.74 -76.68 -64.00
C ARG A 94 -23.65 -75.83 -63.31
N TRP A 95 -22.37 -76.19 -63.48
CA TRP A 95 -21.24 -75.40 -63.00
C TRP A 95 -21.09 -74.02 -63.66
N ALA A 96 -21.46 -73.84 -64.93
CA ALA A 96 -21.40 -72.55 -65.62
C ALA A 96 -22.53 -71.59 -65.22
N ILE A 97 -23.71 -72.10 -64.83
CA ILE A 97 -24.79 -71.28 -64.23
C ILE A 97 -24.38 -70.85 -62.82
N VAL A 98 -23.80 -71.76 -62.04
CA VAL A 98 -23.21 -71.45 -60.73
C VAL A 98 -22.08 -70.43 -60.88
N LEU A 99 -21.22 -70.56 -61.89
CA LEU A 99 -20.14 -69.62 -62.16
C LEU A 99 -20.66 -68.24 -62.59
N LEU A 100 -21.73 -68.17 -63.39
CA LEU A 100 -22.41 -66.91 -63.73
C LEU A 100 -23.08 -66.25 -62.51
N ALA A 101 -23.69 -67.05 -61.62
CA ALA A 101 -24.27 -66.55 -60.37
C ALA A 101 -23.19 -66.04 -59.42
N ILE A 102 -22.04 -66.72 -59.31
CA ILE A 102 -20.87 -66.25 -58.55
C ILE A 102 -20.31 -64.97 -59.17
N LEU A 103 -20.25 -64.86 -60.50
CA LEU A 103 -19.75 -63.67 -61.19
C LEU A 103 -20.71 -62.47 -61.04
N ALA A 104 -22.02 -62.72 -61.04
CA ALA A 104 -23.03 -61.71 -60.72
C ALA A 104 -22.99 -61.29 -59.24
N LEU A 105 -22.77 -62.23 -58.31
CA LEU A 105 -22.53 -61.92 -56.90
C LEU A 105 -21.24 -61.16 -56.70
N ALA A 106 -20.16 -61.50 -57.41
CA ALA A 106 -18.90 -60.78 -57.39
C ALA A 106 -19.03 -59.39 -58.02
N ALA A 107 -19.84 -59.23 -59.06
CA ALA A 107 -20.16 -57.92 -59.65
C ALA A 107 -21.04 -57.09 -58.72
N ALA A 108 -22.06 -57.69 -58.08
CA ALA A 108 -22.89 -57.00 -57.08
C ALA A 108 -22.09 -56.64 -55.83
N ALA A 109 -21.21 -57.52 -55.35
CA ALA A 109 -20.26 -57.23 -54.28
C ALA A 109 -19.24 -56.18 -54.70
N GLY A 110 -18.79 -56.19 -55.96
CA GLY A 110 -17.92 -55.17 -56.53
C GLY A 110 -18.60 -53.81 -56.65
N VAL A 111 -19.87 -53.77 -57.07
CA VAL A 111 -20.70 -52.55 -57.11
C VAL A 111 -21.02 -52.07 -55.70
N ALA A 112 -21.35 -52.97 -54.76
CA ALA A 112 -21.55 -52.62 -53.36
C ALA A 112 -20.26 -52.07 -52.74
N TYR A 113 -19.12 -52.69 -52.99
CA TYR A 113 -17.80 -52.22 -52.58
C TYR A 113 -17.48 -50.85 -53.17
N LEU A 114 -17.64 -50.67 -54.49
CA LEU A 114 -17.40 -49.40 -55.17
C LEU A 114 -18.36 -48.30 -54.67
N THR A 115 -19.63 -48.60 -54.44
CA THR A 115 -20.60 -47.60 -53.97
C THR A 115 -20.51 -47.32 -52.47
N TYR A 116 -19.96 -48.25 -51.69
CA TYR A 116 -19.59 -48.07 -50.28
C TYR A 116 -18.29 -47.25 -50.12
N GLU A 117 -17.31 -47.45 -51.02
CA GLU A 117 -16.12 -46.61 -51.11
C GLU A 117 -16.45 -45.19 -51.58
N ASN A 118 -17.37 -45.04 -52.54
CA ASN A 118 -17.81 -43.73 -53.03
C ASN A 118 -18.83 -43.03 -52.11
N GLU A 119 -19.00 -43.50 -50.86
CA GLU A 119 -19.86 -42.91 -49.83
C GLU A 119 -21.31 -42.63 -50.26
N VAL A 120 -21.85 -43.44 -51.18
CA VAL A 120 -23.22 -43.28 -51.72
C VAL A 120 -24.29 -43.70 -50.69
N TRP A 121 -23.90 -44.46 -49.67
CA TRP A 121 -24.76 -44.98 -48.60
C TRP A 121 -23.89 -45.36 -47.38
N GLY A 122 -24.40 -45.13 -46.16
CA GLY A 122 -23.76 -45.55 -44.90
C GLY A 122 -23.05 -44.45 -44.10
N GLY A 123 -23.29 -43.16 -44.37
CA GLY A 123 -22.71 -42.02 -43.65
C GLY A 123 -21.43 -41.47 -44.30
N ARG A 124 -20.91 -40.36 -43.77
CA ARG A 124 -19.63 -39.75 -44.19
C ARG A 124 -18.58 -39.91 -43.11
N SER A 125 -17.32 -39.99 -43.53
CA SER A 125 -16.19 -40.15 -42.61
C SER A 125 -15.76 -38.77 -42.08
N VAL A 126 -15.62 -38.62 -40.77
CA VAL A 126 -15.16 -37.36 -40.15
C VAL A 126 -13.74 -37.05 -40.63
N PRO A 127 -13.50 -35.91 -41.31
CA PRO A 127 -12.17 -35.50 -41.77
C PRO A 127 -11.17 -35.35 -40.62
N LYS A 128 -9.88 -35.36 -40.97
CA LYS A 128 -8.80 -35.16 -40.00
C LYS A 128 -8.66 -33.66 -39.67
N VAL A 129 -9.19 -33.26 -38.51
CA VAL A 129 -9.28 -31.85 -38.10
C VAL A 129 -8.48 -31.50 -36.84
N VAL A 130 -7.98 -32.49 -36.11
CA VAL A 130 -7.15 -32.25 -34.92
C VAL A 130 -5.80 -31.66 -35.33
N GLY A 131 -5.42 -30.55 -34.69
CA GLY A 131 -4.20 -29.80 -35.02
C GLY A 131 -4.37 -28.75 -36.13
N LEU A 132 -5.56 -28.60 -36.71
CA LEU A 132 -5.89 -27.47 -37.61
C LEU A 132 -6.39 -26.27 -36.81
N THR A 133 -6.36 -25.09 -37.44
CA THR A 133 -7.03 -23.90 -36.91
C THR A 133 -8.55 -24.12 -36.86
N GLU A 134 -9.25 -23.46 -35.95
CA GLU A 134 -10.71 -23.54 -35.84
C GLU A 134 -11.39 -23.21 -37.19
N GLU A 135 -10.89 -22.18 -37.88
CA GLU A 135 -11.40 -21.75 -39.19
C GLU A 135 -11.25 -22.85 -40.24
N ASP A 136 -10.05 -23.44 -40.37
CA ASP A 136 -9.78 -24.50 -41.33
C ASP A 136 -10.54 -25.79 -40.99
N ALA A 137 -10.59 -26.16 -39.71
CA ALA A 137 -11.31 -27.35 -39.23
C ALA A 137 -12.81 -27.24 -39.48
N ARG A 138 -13.38 -26.06 -39.22
CA ARG A 138 -14.79 -25.77 -39.49
C ARG A 138 -15.08 -25.83 -40.99
N ALA A 139 -14.25 -25.19 -41.82
CA ALA A 139 -14.42 -25.21 -43.27
C ALA A 139 -14.36 -26.64 -43.83
N GLU A 140 -13.43 -27.47 -43.35
CA GLU A 140 -13.28 -28.86 -43.78
C GLU A 140 -14.52 -29.70 -43.39
N LEU A 141 -15.02 -29.55 -42.16
CA LEU A 141 -16.22 -30.27 -41.68
C LEU A 141 -17.50 -29.82 -42.37
N GLU A 142 -17.68 -28.52 -42.58
CA GLU A 142 -18.83 -27.97 -43.29
C GLU A 142 -18.82 -28.38 -44.77
N SER A 143 -17.64 -28.42 -45.41
CA SER A 143 -17.49 -28.96 -46.76
C SER A 143 -17.86 -30.46 -46.82
N GLY A 144 -17.55 -31.18 -45.74
CA GLY A 144 -17.97 -32.55 -45.47
C GLY A 144 -19.46 -32.70 -45.14
N GLY A 145 -20.22 -31.61 -45.03
CA GLY A 145 -21.66 -31.60 -44.78
C GLY A 145 -22.06 -31.86 -43.32
N PHE A 146 -21.11 -31.79 -42.38
CA PHE A 146 -21.36 -31.95 -40.94
C PHE A 146 -21.78 -30.62 -40.31
N ALA A 147 -22.69 -30.67 -39.33
CA ALA A 147 -22.92 -29.54 -38.43
C ALA A 147 -21.78 -29.46 -37.40
N VAL A 148 -21.24 -28.28 -37.16
CA VAL A 148 -20.09 -28.09 -36.25
C VAL A 148 -20.53 -27.33 -35.00
N GLU A 149 -20.25 -27.90 -33.84
CA GLU A 149 -20.34 -27.23 -32.54
C GLU A 149 -18.93 -27.03 -31.99
N VAL A 150 -18.64 -25.87 -31.41
CA VAL A 150 -17.29 -25.55 -30.92
C VAL A 150 -17.36 -25.26 -29.42
N GLU A 151 -16.56 -26.01 -28.65
CA GLU A 151 -16.32 -25.80 -27.23
C GLU A 151 -14.88 -25.31 -27.03
N TYR A 152 -14.69 -24.27 -26.23
CA TYR A 152 -13.35 -23.80 -25.88
C TYR A 152 -12.90 -24.42 -24.57
N ARG A 153 -11.66 -24.91 -24.53
CA ARG A 153 -10.99 -25.36 -23.31
C ARG A 153 -9.81 -24.45 -23.04
N ALA A 154 -9.86 -23.73 -21.91
CA ALA A 154 -8.77 -22.87 -21.48
C ALA A 154 -7.46 -23.67 -21.30
N GLY A 155 -6.36 -23.19 -21.87
CA GLY A 155 -5.04 -23.81 -21.82
C GLY A 155 -3.92 -22.78 -21.92
N ASP A 156 -2.67 -23.25 -22.01
CA ASP A 156 -1.47 -22.39 -21.99
C ASP A 156 -0.79 -22.27 -23.37
N GLY A 157 -1.40 -22.76 -24.44
CA GLY A 157 -0.81 -22.76 -25.78
C GLY A 157 -1.74 -23.31 -26.87
N ASP A 158 -1.26 -23.25 -28.12
CA ASP A 158 -1.95 -23.69 -29.33
C ASP A 158 -3.33 -23.02 -29.54
N TYR A 159 -3.50 -21.77 -29.10
CA TYR A 159 -4.77 -21.05 -29.16
C TYR A 159 -5.40 -21.04 -30.55
N GLY A 160 -6.70 -21.29 -30.60
CA GLY A 160 -7.44 -21.41 -31.86
C GLY A 160 -7.16 -22.71 -32.62
N THR A 161 -6.40 -23.65 -32.04
CA THR A 161 -6.15 -24.97 -32.62
C THR A 161 -7.10 -26.01 -32.02
N VAL A 162 -7.61 -26.92 -32.84
CA VAL A 162 -8.45 -28.03 -32.39
C VAL A 162 -7.62 -29.04 -31.61
N LEU A 163 -7.95 -29.22 -30.33
CA LEU A 163 -7.33 -30.19 -29.42
C LEU A 163 -7.90 -31.59 -29.61
N SER A 164 -9.22 -31.68 -29.82
CA SER A 164 -9.92 -32.94 -30.02
C SER A 164 -11.26 -32.73 -30.72
N CYS A 165 -11.74 -33.75 -31.43
CA CYS A 165 -13.09 -33.77 -32.00
C CYS A 165 -13.87 -35.00 -31.49
N SER A 166 -15.18 -34.86 -31.37
CA SER A 166 -16.11 -35.94 -31.05
C SER A 166 -17.28 -35.92 -32.04
N PRO A 167 -17.54 -36.99 -32.80
CA PRO A 167 -16.82 -38.27 -32.88
C PRO A 167 -15.37 -38.16 -33.42
N GLN A 168 -14.51 -39.13 -33.10
CA GLN A 168 -13.08 -39.10 -33.46
C GLN A 168 -12.87 -39.09 -34.99
N GLU A 169 -11.83 -38.40 -35.45
CA GLU A 169 -11.40 -38.40 -36.86
C GLU A 169 -11.35 -39.81 -37.47
N GLY A 170 -11.83 -39.92 -38.72
CA GLY A 170 -11.95 -41.20 -39.44
C GLY A 170 -13.17 -42.05 -39.06
N THR A 171 -13.94 -41.67 -38.05
CA THR A 171 -15.22 -42.33 -37.72
C THR A 171 -16.27 -42.00 -38.76
N ARG A 172 -17.04 -42.99 -39.21
CA ARG A 172 -18.14 -42.78 -40.16
C ARG A 172 -19.45 -42.58 -39.41
N ILE A 173 -20.07 -41.42 -39.60
CA ILE A 173 -21.31 -41.03 -38.91
C ILE A 173 -22.33 -40.44 -39.90
N ASP A 174 -23.58 -40.30 -39.46
CA ASP A 174 -24.57 -39.56 -40.23
C ASP A 174 -24.25 -38.05 -40.12
N PRO A 175 -24.16 -37.29 -41.24
CA PRO A 175 -23.85 -35.87 -41.18
C PRO A 175 -24.81 -35.03 -40.33
N SER A 176 -26.04 -35.52 -40.11
CA SER A 176 -27.04 -34.88 -39.24
C SER A 176 -26.74 -35.00 -37.74
N GLU A 177 -25.84 -35.91 -37.32
CA GLU A 177 -25.43 -36.05 -35.92
C GLU A 177 -24.46 -34.94 -35.46
N GLY A 178 -23.78 -34.28 -36.40
CA GLY A 178 -22.83 -33.20 -36.12
C GLY A 178 -21.50 -33.65 -35.51
N VAL A 179 -20.57 -32.71 -35.36
CA VAL A 179 -19.24 -32.90 -34.77
C VAL A 179 -18.96 -31.77 -33.79
N THR A 180 -18.63 -32.12 -32.55
CA THR A 180 -18.19 -31.17 -31.53
C THR A 180 -16.66 -31.08 -31.55
N LEU A 181 -16.15 -29.87 -31.76
CA LEU A 181 -14.73 -29.54 -31.68
C LEU A 181 -14.41 -28.96 -30.32
N VAL A 182 -13.35 -29.46 -29.68
CA VAL A 182 -12.73 -28.81 -28.53
C VAL A 182 -11.51 -28.04 -29.02
N VAL A 183 -11.58 -26.72 -28.94
CA VAL A 183 -10.52 -25.80 -29.38
C VAL A 183 -9.78 -25.26 -28.16
N ALA A 184 -8.47 -25.06 -28.29
CA ALA A 184 -7.68 -24.42 -27.24
C ALA A 184 -8.10 -22.96 -27.11
N GLY A 185 -8.70 -22.61 -25.97
CA GLY A 185 -9.07 -21.26 -25.62
C GLY A 185 -7.99 -20.59 -24.79
N GLU A 186 -7.92 -19.27 -24.87
CA GLU A 186 -7.08 -18.45 -23.99
C GLU A 186 -7.69 -18.41 -22.58
N ARG A 187 -6.85 -18.40 -21.53
CA ARG A 187 -7.29 -17.99 -20.19
C ARG A 187 -7.35 -16.48 -20.16
N VAL A 188 -8.34 -15.92 -19.47
CA VAL A 188 -8.47 -14.48 -19.30
C VAL A 188 -8.59 -14.14 -17.83
N ILE A 189 -8.03 -12.99 -17.45
CA ILE A 189 -8.15 -12.49 -16.09
C ILE A 189 -9.65 -12.21 -15.80
N PRO A 190 -10.26 -12.85 -14.78
CA PRO A 190 -11.65 -12.60 -14.41
C PRO A 190 -11.84 -11.19 -13.86
N SER A 191 -13.09 -10.76 -13.69
CA SER A 191 -13.36 -9.48 -13.03
C SER A 191 -13.16 -9.63 -11.52
N VAL A 192 -12.12 -8.97 -11.01
CA VAL A 192 -11.65 -9.02 -9.62
C VAL A 192 -11.58 -7.65 -8.95
N LEU A 193 -11.77 -6.56 -9.70
CA LEU A 193 -11.79 -5.21 -9.15
C LEU A 193 -12.95 -5.03 -8.17
N GLY A 194 -12.66 -4.44 -7.01
CA GLY A 194 -13.63 -4.22 -5.94
C GLY A 194 -13.98 -5.47 -5.11
N LEU A 195 -13.43 -6.64 -5.44
CA LEU A 195 -13.52 -7.82 -4.58
C LEU A 195 -12.53 -7.72 -3.40
N SER A 196 -12.75 -8.54 -2.37
CA SER A 196 -11.74 -8.73 -1.34
C SER A 196 -10.51 -9.47 -1.90
N GLU A 197 -9.35 -9.24 -1.30
CA GLU A 197 -8.09 -9.95 -1.62
C GLU A 197 -8.27 -11.47 -1.67
N GLU A 198 -9.01 -12.04 -0.70
CA GLU A 198 -9.28 -13.48 -0.64
C GLU A 198 -10.14 -13.96 -1.81
N GLU A 199 -11.23 -13.26 -2.11
CA GLU A 199 -12.14 -13.61 -3.22
C GLU A 199 -11.46 -13.44 -4.60
N ALA A 200 -10.71 -12.35 -4.78
CA ALA A 200 -9.95 -12.10 -6.01
C ALA A 200 -8.87 -13.16 -6.23
N THR A 201 -8.13 -13.51 -5.19
CA THR A 201 -7.10 -14.54 -5.24
C THR A 201 -7.72 -15.90 -5.58
N ALA A 202 -8.84 -16.26 -4.96
CA ALA A 202 -9.57 -17.49 -5.28
C ALA A 202 -10.05 -17.50 -6.74
N ALA A 203 -10.61 -16.39 -7.24
CA ALA A 203 -11.06 -16.28 -8.62
C ALA A 203 -9.91 -16.42 -9.64
N LEU A 204 -8.73 -15.89 -9.33
CA LEU A 204 -7.53 -16.05 -10.17
C LEU A 204 -7.03 -17.50 -10.20
N TYR A 205 -7.03 -18.19 -9.05
CA TYR A 205 -6.68 -19.61 -8.99
C TYR A 205 -7.72 -20.49 -9.71
N ASP A 206 -9.00 -20.17 -9.63
CA ASP A 206 -10.07 -20.87 -10.36
C ASP A 206 -9.98 -20.64 -11.89
N ALA A 207 -9.53 -19.45 -12.32
CA ALA A 207 -9.15 -19.17 -13.72
C ALA A 207 -7.83 -19.89 -14.13
N GLY A 208 -7.11 -20.44 -13.15
CA GLY A 208 -5.92 -21.27 -13.25
C GLY A 208 -4.61 -20.51 -13.42
N ALA A 209 -4.50 -19.35 -12.78
CA ALA A 209 -3.22 -18.77 -12.41
C ALA A 209 -2.50 -19.68 -11.40
N SER A 210 -1.17 -19.73 -11.47
CA SER A 210 -0.34 -20.47 -10.50
C SER A 210 0.45 -19.57 -9.55
N GLU A 211 0.67 -18.30 -9.94
CA GLU A 211 1.42 -17.32 -9.15
C GLU A 211 0.65 -16.00 -9.07
N VAL A 212 0.10 -15.71 -7.90
CA VAL A 212 -0.58 -14.45 -7.59
C VAL A 212 0.24 -13.68 -6.57
N LEU A 213 0.70 -12.49 -6.94
CA LEU A 213 1.37 -11.55 -6.04
C LEU A 213 0.39 -10.50 -5.52
N VAL A 214 0.62 -10.04 -4.29
CA VAL A 214 -0.16 -8.95 -3.69
C VAL A 214 0.75 -7.76 -3.41
N ALA A 215 0.53 -6.67 -4.13
CA ALA A 215 1.06 -5.36 -3.84
C ALA A 215 0.04 -4.58 -3.00
N ARG A 216 0.52 -3.77 -2.05
CA ARG A 216 -0.35 -2.91 -1.23
C ARG A 216 -0.18 -1.46 -1.66
N GLN A 217 -1.29 -0.73 -1.73
CA GLN A 217 -1.30 0.68 -2.06
C GLN A 217 -2.25 1.42 -1.13
N SER A 218 -1.77 2.52 -0.54
CA SER A 218 -2.60 3.37 0.31
C SER A 218 -3.78 3.94 -0.48
N SER A 219 -4.99 3.82 0.07
CA SER A 219 -6.23 4.22 -0.59
C SER A 219 -7.33 4.50 0.44
N ASP A 220 -8.32 5.29 0.04
CA ASP A 220 -9.54 5.53 0.83
C ASP A 220 -10.58 4.41 0.69
N GLU A 221 -10.35 3.45 -0.20
CA GLU A 221 -11.17 2.25 -0.32
C GLU A 221 -11.03 1.35 0.93
N PRO A 222 -12.04 0.52 1.25
CA PRO A 222 -11.97 -0.39 2.38
C PRO A 222 -10.72 -1.27 2.31
N ALA A 223 -10.01 -1.39 3.44
CA ALA A 223 -8.80 -2.19 3.52
C ALA A 223 -9.05 -3.63 3.05
N GLY A 224 -8.15 -4.15 2.20
CA GLY A 224 -8.29 -5.48 1.60
C GLY A 224 -9.08 -5.51 0.28
N THR A 225 -9.56 -4.37 -0.22
CA THR A 225 -10.24 -4.28 -1.53
C THR A 225 -9.23 -4.24 -2.67
N VAL A 226 -9.47 -4.98 -3.76
CA VAL A 226 -8.61 -4.93 -4.95
C VAL A 226 -8.87 -3.64 -5.75
N LEU A 227 -7.81 -2.87 -5.94
CA LEU A 227 -7.80 -1.60 -6.69
C LEU A 227 -7.40 -1.78 -8.16
N ALA A 228 -6.47 -2.70 -8.41
CA ALA A 228 -5.97 -3.00 -9.75
C ALA A 228 -5.48 -4.45 -9.83
N VAL A 229 -5.41 -4.97 -11.05
CA VAL A 229 -4.77 -6.25 -11.37
C VAL A 229 -3.89 -6.07 -12.61
N ASP A 230 -2.72 -6.68 -12.62
CA ASP A 230 -1.80 -6.72 -13.75
C ASP A 230 -1.40 -8.18 -14.05
N PRO A 231 -1.68 -8.72 -15.24
CA PRO A 231 -2.38 -8.12 -16.38
C PRO A 231 -3.84 -7.69 -16.07
N ALA A 232 -4.35 -6.69 -16.79
CA ALA A 232 -5.69 -6.12 -16.55
C ALA A 232 -6.84 -7.13 -16.79
N GLU A 233 -8.02 -6.84 -16.23
CA GLU A 233 -9.22 -7.68 -16.41
C GLU A 233 -9.51 -7.96 -17.90
N GLY A 234 -9.84 -9.20 -18.23
CA GLY A 234 -10.08 -9.65 -19.60
C GLY A 234 -8.82 -9.83 -20.45
N ALA A 235 -7.63 -9.48 -19.96
CA ALA A 235 -6.38 -9.75 -20.66
C ALA A 235 -6.08 -11.26 -20.66
N PRO A 236 -5.53 -11.80 -21.76
CA PRO A 236 -5.12 -13.19 -21.80
C PRO A 236 -3.87 -13.41 -20.95
N PHE A 237 -3.76 -14.57 -20.30
CA PHE A 237 -2.59 -14.98 -19.52
C PHE A 237 -2.33 -16.48 -19.65
N VAL A 238 -1.08 -16.93 -19.45
CA VAL A 238 -0.78 -18.36 -19.27
C VAL A 238 -0.70 -18.70 -17.79
N SER A 239 -0.92 -19.96 -17.42
CA SER A 239 -0.95 -20.38 -16.01
C SER A 239 0.31 -19.99 -15.21
N THR A 240 1.48 -19.93 -15.86
CA THR A 240 2.78 -19.56 -15.26
C THR A 240 3.07 -18.06 -15.24
N ASP A 241 2.21 -17.24 -15.84
CA ASP A 241 2.37 -15.79 -15.77
C ASP A 241 2.14 -15.31 -14.34
N GLN A 242 2.92 -14.31 -13.94
CA GLN A 242 2.76 -13.66 -12.65
C GLN A 242 1.61 -12.66 -12.74
N VAL A 243 0.59 -12.86 -11.92
CA VAL A 243 -0.55 -11.93 -11.80
C VAL A 243 -0.39 -11.13 -10.52
N THR A 244 -0.28 -9.81 -10.62
CA THR A 244 -0.14 -8.92 -9.46
C THR A 244 -1.46 -8.24 -9.14
N LEU A 245 -1.97 -8.44 -7.93
CA LEU A 245 -3.09 -7.71 -7.35
C LEU A 245 -2.57 -6.49 -6.59
N THR A 246 -3.09 -5.30 -6.89
CA THR A 246 -2.90 -4.11 -6.05
C THR A 246 -4.09 -3.99 -5.10
N VAL A 247 -3.84 -4.12 -3.80
CA VAL A 247 -4.86 -4.15 -2.76
C VAL A 247 -4.78 -2.87 -1.92
N ALA A 248 -5.95 -2.30 -1.59
CA ALA A 248 -6.10 -1.15 -0.73
C ALA A 248 -5.59 -1.44 0.69
N GLN A 249 -4.76 -0.54 1.20
CA GLN A 249 -4.41 -0.44 2.61
C GLN A 249 -4.74 0.96 3.12
N PRO A 250 -5.01 1.12 4.43
CA PRO A 250 -5.29 2.44 4.99
C PRO A 250 -4.04 3.34 4.96
N TYR A 251 -4.24 4.65 5.00
CA TYR A 251 -3.16 5.57 5.32
C TYR A 251 -2.84 5.46 6.80
N VAL A 252 -1.55 5.48 7.15
CA VAL A 252 -1.09 5.32 8.53
C VAL A 252 -0.18 6.49 8.87
N VAL A 253 -0.42 7.11 10.03
CA VAL A 253 0.43 8.19 10.53
C VAL A 253 1.84 7.63 10.79
N PRO A 254 2.89 8.14 10.13
CA PRO A 254 4.27 7.70 10.35
C PRO A 254 4.80 8.16 11.71
N GLU A 255 5.88 7.53 12.16
CA GLU A 255 6.61 7.96 13.35
C GLU A 255 7.39 9.23 13.03
N VAL A 256 7.12 10.30 13.79
CA VAL A 256 7.67 11.66 13.55
C VAL A 256 8.25 12.29 14.82
N GLU A 257 8.14 11.64 15.98
CA GLU A 257 8.67 12.17 17.24
C GLU A 257 10.20 12.29 17.19
N GLY A 258 10.72 13.42 17.68
CA GLY A 258 12.15 13.75 17.66
C GLY A 258 12.71 14.16 16.29
N MET A 259 11.88 14.17 15.23
CA MET A 259 12.31 14.68 13.92
C MET A 259 12.27 16.21 13.89
N SER A 260 13.05 16.79 12.97
CA SER A 260 12.91 18.21 12.62
C SER A 260 11.53 18.46 11.99
N VAL A 261 10.97 19.65 12.19
CA VAL A 261 9.66 20.01 11.58
C VAL A 261 9.65 19.78 10.07
N SER A 262 10.72 20.18 9.38
CA SER A 262 10.81 20.04 7.92
C SER A 262 10.80 18.57 7.49
N ASP A 263 11.53 17.70 8.19
CA ASP A 263 11.59 16.28 7.84
C ASP A 263 10.28 15.57 8.19
N ALA A 264 9.65 15.94 9.30
CA ALA A 264 8.35 15.42 9.71
C ALA A 264 7.25 15.79 8.70
N LEU A 265 7.19 17.06 8.27
CA LEU A 265 6.24 17.52 7.25
C LEU A 265 6.46 16.80 5.91
N ALA A 266 7.71 16.63 5.48
CA ALA A 266 8.02 15.91 4.25
C ALA A 266 7.64 14.42 4.33
N LEU A 267 7.81 13.79 5.50
CA LEU A 267 7.42 12.39 5.73
C LEU A 267 5.90 12.23 5.70
N LEU A 268 5.15 13.17 6.29
CA LEU A 268 3.69 13.19 6.23
C LEU A 268 3.19 13.37 4.79
N GLU A 269 3.76 14.32 4.04
CA GLU A 269 3.41 14.54 2.63
C GLU A 269 3.69 13.29 1.79
N GLY A 270 4.84 12.64 1.99
CA GLY A 270 5.19 11.39 1.33
C GLY A 270 4.27 10.21 1.68
N ALA A 271 3.66 10.24 2.87
CA ALA A 271 2.65 9.30 3.30
C ALA A 271 1.24 9.63 2.79
N GLY A 272 1.05 10.75 2.06
CA GLY A 272 -0.25 11.22 1.59
C GLY A 272 -1.10 11.89 2.66
N LEU A 273 -0.47 12.46 3.69
CA LEU A 273 -1.10 13.14 4.82
C LEU A 273 -0.73 14.63 4.84
N ASP A 274 -1.60 15.46 5.42
CA ASP A 274 -1.36 16.89 5.55
C ASP A 274 -0.79 17.22 6.93
N GLY A 275 0.40 17.80 7.00
CA GLY A 275 0.99 18.23 8.27
C GLY A 275 0.58 19.64 8.67
N SER A 276 0.20 19.85 9.93
CA SER A 276 0.06 21.17 10.55
C SER A 276 0.95 21.26 11.80
N VAL A 277 1.41 22.46 12.14
CA VAL A 277 2.37 22.67 13.24
C VAL A 277 1.75 23.53 14.32
N SER A 278 1.86 23.09 15.56
CA SER A 278 1.53 23.84 16.78
C SER A 278 2.75 23.86 17.68
N TYR A 279 3.24 25.05 18.01
CA TYR A 279 4.36 25.18 18.93
C TYR A 279 3.91 25.06 20.38
N VAL A 280 4.69 24.35 21.19
CA VAL A 280 4.47 24.12 22.61
C VAL A 280 5.77 24.34 23.39
N GLU A 281 5.65 24.78 24.64
CA GLU A 281 6.78 24.77 25.57
C GLU A 281 7.12 23.32 25.92
N SER A 282 8.40 22.96 25.82
CA SER A 282 8.90 21.61 26.04
C SER A 282 10.39 21.66 26.36
N ASP A 283 10.87 20.66 27.11
CA ASP A 283 12.29 20.45 27.41
C ASP A 283 13.04 19.77 26.23
N ALA A 284 12.34 19.44 25.15
CA ALA A 284 12.95 18.90 23.94
C ALA A 284 13.72 19.99 23.17
N GLU A 285 14.72 19.58 22.39
CA GLU A 285 15.49 20.47 21.51
C GLU A 285 14.55 21.34 20.65
N LYS A 286 14.87 22.63 20.56
CA LYS A 286 14.06 23.63 19.84
C LYS A 286 13.84 23.18 18.38
N ASN A 287 12.65 23.47 17.83
CA ASN A 287 12.24 23.04 16.47
C ASN A 287 12.14 21.51 16.24
N GLN A 288 12.00 20.69 17.29
CA GLN A 288 11.71 19.25 17.13
C GLN A 288 10.27 18.90 17.44
N VAL A 289 9.76 17.88 16.76
CA VAL A 289 8.44 17.32 17.03
C VAL A 289 8.45 16.60 18.37
N VAL A 290 7.59 17.04 19.27
CA VAL A 290 7.37 16.45 20.60
C VAL A 290 6.28 15.37 20.55
N SER A 291 5.25 15.58 19.73
CA SER A 291 4.18 14.59 19.54
C SER A 291 3.34 14.91 18.30
N SER A 292 2.51 13.97 17.86
CA SER A 292 1.54 14.14 16.79
C SER A 292 0.12 13.76 17.23
N ASP A 293 -0.87 14.43 16.65
CA ASP A 293 -2.29 14.10 16.77
C ASP A 293 -2.95 14.08 15.39
N PRO A 294 -3.45 12.94 14.89
CA PRO A 294 -3.45 11.61 15.54
C PRO A 294 -2.05 11.04 15.78
N VAL A 295 -1.91 10.17 16.79
CA VAL A 295 -0.63 9.55 17.16
C VAL A 295 -0.12 8.61 16.06
N ALA A 296 1.20 8.40 16.02
CA ALA A 296 1.85 7.47 15.10
C ALA A 296 1.21 6.07 15.14
N GLY A 297 1.11 5.44 13.98
CA GLY A 297 0.46 4.14 13.79
C GLY A 297 -1.08 4.20 13.68
N THR A 298 -1.70 5.37 13.87
CA THR A 298 -3.15 5.52 13.69
C THR A 298 -3.52 5.44 12.20
N GLU A 299 -4.55 4.65 11.89
CA GLU A 299 -5.16 4.59 10.56
C GLU A 299 -6.05 5.81 10.32
N VAL A 300 -5.83 6.49 9.20
CA VAL A 300 -6.53 7.73 8.82
C VAL A 300 -6.92 7.71 7.34
N ALA A 301 -7.76 8.64 6.91
CA ALA A 301 -8.08 8.84 5.50
C ALA A 301 -6.96 9.61 4.77
N GLY A 302 -6.90 9.49 3.45
CA GLY A 302 -5.96 10.25 2.63
C GLY A 302 -6.18 11.75 2.77
N GLY A 303 -5.09 12.51 2.89
CA GLY A 303 -5.15 13.96 3.14
C GLY A 303 -5.71 14.33 4.52
N SER A 304 -5.74 13.39 5.48
CA SER A 304 -6.06 13.75 6.86
C SER A 304 -4.99 14.67 7.42
N SER A 305 -5.42 15.67 8.20
CA SER A 305 -4.48 16.59 8.86
C SER A 305 -3.93 15.97 10.14
N VAL A 306 -2.60 15.90 10.24
CA VAL A 306 -1.86 15.51 11.44
C VAL A 306 -1.26 16.77 12.05
N THR A 307 -1.65 17.07 13.29
CA THR A 307 -1.12 18.20 14.05
C THR A 307 0.14 17.77 14.78
N LEU A 308 1.27 18.38 14.43
CA LEU A 308 2.54 18.21 15.10
C LEU A 308 2.65 19.22 16.24
N SER A 309 2.79 18.72 17.46
CA SER A 309 3.23 19.54 18.59
C SER A 309 4.74 19.63 18.54
N VAL A 310 5.27 20.83 18.34
CA VAL A 310 6.70 21.09 18.12
C VAL A 310 7.25 21.93 19.26
N SER A 311 8.46 21.62 19.75
CA SER A 311 9.16 22.43 20.73
C SER A 311 9.36 23.84 20.17
N SER A 312 8.94 24.85 20.93
CA SER A 312 9.01 26.26 20.51
C SER A 312 10.39 26.61 19.94
N PRO A 313 10.49 27.30 18.80
CA PRO A 313 11.76 27.75 18.24
C PRO A 313 12.43 28.84 19.08
N PHE A 314 11.69 29.45 20.00
CA PHE A 314 12.08 30.66 20.70
C PHE A 314 12.59 30.36 22.13
N PRO A 315 13.39 31.28 22.70
CA PRO A 315 13.68 31.29 24.13
C PRO A 315 12.40 31.31 24.97
N SER A 316 12.41 30.61 26.11
CA SER A 316 11.25 30.59 27.02
C SER A 316 10.97 31.96 27.66
N SER A 317 12.00 32.79 27.82
CA SER A 317 11.87 34.18 28.27
C SER A 317 13.06 35.02 27.79
N PRO A 318 12.95 36.37 27.80
CA PRO A 318 14.07 37.23 27.43
C PRO A 318 15.32 37.02 28.29
N THR A 319 15.14 36.53 29.52
CA THR A 319 16.20 36.30 30.51
C THR A 319 16.77 34.88 30.48
N ALA A 320 16.12 33.92 29.83
CA ALA A 320 16.58 32.53 29.69
C ALA A 320 17.76 32.45 28.70
N LEU A 321 18.94 32.93 29.12
CA LEU A 321 20.05 33.22 28.20
C LEU A 321 20.64 31.96 27.54
N LEU A 322 20.49 30.78 28.15
CA LEU A 322 20.97 29.53 27.56
C LEU A 322 20.14 29.11 26.33
N ASP A 323 18.82 29.31 26.36
CA ASP A 323 17.93 28.96 25.25
C ASP A 323 18.29 29.66 23.94
N TYR A 324 18.89 30.85 24.00
CA TYR A 324 19.31 31.60 22.81
C TYR A 324 20.33 30.83 21.98
N PHE A 325 21.16 29.97 22.58
CA PHE A 325 22.13 29.16 21.84
C PHE A 325 21.50 27.95 21.15
N GLU A 326 20.29 27.56 21.53
CA GLU A 326 19.53 26.46 20.92
C GLU A 326 18.57 26.94 19.83
N ALA A 327 18.18 28.22 19.88
CA ALA A 327 17.32 28.85 18.89
C ALA A 327 18.08 29.20 17.59
N GLU A 328 17.36 29.19 16.45
CA GLU A 328 17.94 29.68 15.20
C GLU A 328 18.12 31.22 15.27
N PRO A 329 19.31 31.78 14.99
CA PRO A 329 19.54 33.21 15.16
C PRO A 329 18.59 34.13 14.39
N ALA A 330 18.12 33.68 13.21
CA ALA A 330 17.16 34.43 12.41
C ALA A 330 15.79 34.61 13.11
N GLN A 331 15.38 33.62 13.89
CA GLN A 331 14.11 33.60 14.62
C GLN A 331 14.16 34.44 15.90
N ILE A 332 15.34 34.61 16.50
CA ILE A 332 15.54 35.38 17.73
C ILE A 332 15.21 36.86 17.53
N SER A 333 15.53 37.44 16.36
CA SER A 333 15.21 38.84 16.06
C SER A 333 13.69 39.11 16.07
N GLU A 334 12.91 38.19 15.51
CA GLU A 334 11.44 38.27 15.50
C GLU A 334 10.87 38.10 16.91
N TYR A 335 11.36 37.09 17.64
CA TYR A 335 11.02 36.88 19.05
C TYR A 335 11.25 38.13 19.91
N LEU A 336 12.44 38.73 19.82
CA LEU A 336 12.78 39.93 20.58
C LEU A 336 11.84 41.10 20.22
N ALA A 337 11.49 41.27 18.95
CA ALA A 337 10.55 42.31 18.55
C ALA A 337 9.14 42.09 19.15
N ASP A 338 8.67 40.84 19.20
CA ASP A 338 7.38 40.47 19.81
C ASP A 338 7.37 40.67 21.33
N GLU A 339 8.51 40.45 22.00
CA GLU A 339 8.74 40.74 23.42
C GLU A 339 8.98 42.24 23.71
N GLY A 340 8.85 43.11 22.70
CA GLY A 340 8.96 44.57 22.85
C GLY A 340 10.41 45.09 22.91
N PHE A 341 11.38 44.28 22.52
CA PHE A 341 12.77 44.72 22.37
C PHE A 341 13.01 45.39 21.03
N SER A 342 13.77 46.48 21.06
CA SER A 342 14.14 47.27 19.89
C SER A 342 15.65 47.24 19.65
N LEU A 343 16.06 47.04 18.40
CA LEU A 343 17.46 47.01 18.02
C LEU A 343 18.12 48.38 18.26
N ARG A 344 19.19 48.39 19.07
CA ARG A 344 20.00 49.58 19.37
C ARG A 344 21.22 49.71 18.50
N TYR A 345 21.86 48.58 18.24
CA TYR A 345 23.12 48.50 17.52
C TYR A 345 23.25 47.13 16.86
N SER A 346 23.89 47.08 15.69
CA SER A 346 24.08 45.85 14.95
C SER A 346 25.36 45.87 14.13
N ALA A 347 26.23 44.88 14.34
CA ALA A 347 27.41 44.61 13.54
C ALA A 347 27.78 43.11 13.59
N ILE A 348 28.77 42.70 12.79
CA ILE A 348 29.28 41.32 12.77
C ILE A 348 30.76 41.35 13.13
N TYR A 349 31.19 40.44 13.99
CA TYR A 349 32.61 40.17 14.20
C TYR A 349 33.21 39.53 12.93
N VAL A 350 34.15 40.24 12.29
CA VAL A 350 34.80 39.79 11.05
C VAL A 350 35.55 38.46 11.24
N SER A 351 36.02 38.19 12.47
CA SER A 351 36.78 37.00 12.83
C SER A 351 35.95 35.72 12.94
N GLY A 352 34.66 35.83 13.24
CA GLY A 352 33.82 34.67 13.61
C GLY A 352 32.45 34.61 12.94
N GLY A 353 31.99 35.68 12.30
CA GLY A 353 30.63 35.74 11.76
C GLY A 353 29.53 35.88 12.83
N ASN A 354 29.93 35.99 14.11
CA ASN A 354 29.02 36.18 15.22
C ASN A 354 28.49 37.61 15.27
N ALA A 355 27.27 37.74 15.76
CA ALA A 355 26.61 39.01 15.98
C ALA A 355 27.33 39.82 17.06
N ARG A 356 27.40 41.13 16.81
CA ARG A 356 27.73 42.16 17.79
C ARG A 356 26.57 43.13 17.78
N CYS A 357 25.57 42.87 18.60
CA CYS A 357 24.33 43.64 18.59
C CYS A 357 23.76 43.80 20.00
N ALA A 358 22.90 44.80 20.15
CA ALA A 358 22.20 45.05 21.41
C ALA A 358 20.75 45.41 21.11
N TYR A 359 19.85 44.91 21.95
CA TYR A 359 18.43 45.17 21.94
C TYR A 359 18.02 45.76 23.28
N GLU A 360 17.11 46.71 23.26
CA GLU A 360 16.60 47.39 24.46
C GLU A 360 15.08 47.24 24.56
N SER A 361 14.58 46.78 25.71
CA SER A 361 13.14 46.69 26.00
C SER A 361 12.55 48.08 26.28
N GLU A 362 11.22 48.19 26.25
CA GLU A 362 10.53 49.44 26.63
C GLU A 362 10.81 49.86 28.09
N ASP A 363 11.08 48.88 28.95
CA ASP A 363 11.39 49.07 30.38
C ASP A 363 12.88 49.40 30.63
N GLY A 364 13.72 49.32 29.60
CA GLY A 364 15.15 49.67 29.65
C GLY A 364 16.09 48.49 29.92
N ASP A 365 15.62 47.24 29.78
CA ASP A 365 16.49 46.08 29.80
C ASP A 365 17.36 46.07 28.55
N VAL A 366 18.61 45.65 28.66
CA VAL A 366 19.51 45.57 27.52
C VAL A 366 20.03 44.14 27.35
N LEU A 367 19.59 43.47 26.28
CA LEU A 367 20.16 42.22 25.81
C LEU A 367 21.23 42.50 24.76
N GLN A 368 22.47 42.12 25.04
CA GLN A 368 23.60 42.25 24.15
C GLN A 368 24.09 40.86 23.74
N ILE A 369 24.34 40.69 22.44
CA ILE A 369 24.96 39.49 21.87
C ILE A 369 26.32 39.89 21.32
N SER A 370 27.38 39.21 21.78
CA SER A 370 28.76 39.61 21.56
C SER A 370 29.74 38.45 21.79
N ASP A 371 30.87 38.46 21.08
CA ASP A 371 32.03 37.60 21.39
C ASP A 371 32.77 38.05 22.66
N ALA A 372 32.45 39.23 23.20
CA ALA A 372 32.97 39.74 24.47
C ALA A 372 31.81 40.17 25.37
N PRO A 373 31.01 39.21 25.89
CA PRO A 373 29.83 39.51 26.71
C PRO A 373 30.20 40.11 28.07
N GLU A 374 31.47 40.04 28.50
CA GLU A 374 31.96 40.69 29.72
C GLU A 374 31.98 42.23 29.63
N SER A 375 31.92 42.80 28.43
CA SER A 375 31.90 44.25 28.23
C SER A 375 30.49 44.72 27.87
N GLY A 376 29.96 45.65 28.67
CA GLY A 376 28.71 46.36 28.35
C GLY A 376 28.85 47.40 27.25
N HIS A 377 30.03 47.58 26.65
CA HIS A 377 30.28 48.60 25.66
C HIS A 377 29.75 48.23 24.28
N TYR A 378 28.85 49.05 23.74
CA TYR A 378 28.42 48.99 22.35
C TYR A 378 28.45 50.39 21.72
N ASP A 379 29.00 50.49 20.50
CA ASP A 379 29.11 51.74 19.73
C ASP A 379 28.80 51.45 18.25
N GLY A 380 28.06 52.34 17.62
CA GLY A 380 27.66 52.27 16.20
C GLY A 380 26.16 52.54 15.95
N SER A 381 25.68 52.17 14.76
CA SER A 381 24.27 52.36 14.35
C SER A 381 23.48 51.05 14.34
N ALA A 382 22.15 51.14 14.41
CA ALA A 382 21.20 50.03 14.28
C ALA A 382 20.95 49.61 12.81
N ASP A 383 21.95 49.74 11.94
CA ASP A 383 21.76 49.53 10.50
C ASP A 383 21.78 48.04 10.14
N GLY A 384 20.58 47.46 10.00
CA GLY A 384 20.37 46.11 9.51
C GLY A 384 20.66 45.06 10.57
N ASP A 385 19.60 44.42 11.06
CA ASP A 385 19.68 43.35 12.03
C ASP A 385 20.56 42.20 11.49
N VAL A 386 21.60 41.86 12.24
CA VAL A 386 22.56 40.80 11.90
C VAL A 386 22.05 39.42 12.31
N LEU A 387 21.26 39.33 13.39
CA LEU A 387 20.63 38.08 13.83
C LEU A 387 19.58 37.64 12.82
N ALA A 388 18.76 38.57 12.33
CA ALA A 388 17.79 38.30 11.26
C ALA A 388 18.43 37.77 9.97
N ARG A 389 19.75 37.93 9.80
CA ARG A 389 20.54 37.41 8.68
C ARG A 389 21.31 36.12 9.02
N GLY A 390 21.09 35.55 10.20
CA GLY A 390 21.71 34.31 10.65
C GLY A 390 23.12 34.46 11.24
N ALA A 391 23.50 35.64 11.73
CA ALA A 391 24.78 35.79 12.44
C ALA A 391 24.79 34.96 13.74
N GLY A 392 25.89 34.26 14.01
CA GLY A 392 26.00 33.37 15.18
C GLY A 392 26.05 34.09 16.52
N ILE A 393 25.97 33.34 17.62
CA ILE A 393 25.97 33.88 18.98
C ILE A 393 27.27 33.44 19.67
N GLY A 394 28.13 34.41 19.98
CA GLY A 394 29.38 34.18 20.72
C GLY A 394 29.20 34.16 22.24
N GLY A 395 28.21 34.90 22.72
CA GLY A 395 27.92 35.13 24.12
C GLY A 395 26.77 36.12 24.28
N LEU A 396 26.10 36.07 25.43
CA LEU A 396 25.01 36.97 25.77
C LEU A 396 25.29 37.70 27.08
N ARG A 397 24.80 38.94 27.17
CA ARG A 397 24.79 39.79 28.36
C ARG A 397 23.42 40.42 28.46
N PHE A 398 22.75 40.24 29.59
CA PHE A 398 21.47 40.85 29.90
C PHE A 398 21.65 41.79 31.10
N ALA A 399 21.44 43.09 30.86
CA ALA A 399 21.39 44.10 31.91
C ALA A 399 19.94 44.38 32.28
N PHE A 400 19.60 44.14 33.53
CA PHE A 400 18.24 44.34 34.03
C PHE A 400 17.99 45.82 34.32
N SER A 401 16.82 46.28 33.92
CA SER A 401 16.20 47.51 34.40
C SER A 401 15.65 47.32 35.81
N ALA A 402 15.34 48.44 36.48
CA ALA A 402 14.66 48.40 37.77
C ALA A 402 13.26 47.78 37.71
N ALA A 403 12.64 47.71 36.52
CA ALA A 403 11.27 47.23 36.35
C ALA A 403 11.20 45.71 36.15
N SER A 404 12.21 45.10 35.54
CA SER A 404 12.27 43.65 35.27
C SER A 404 13.02 42.85 36.34
N LEU A 405 13.64 43.54 37.29
CA LEU A 405 14.47 42.96 38.34
C LEU A 405 13.68 41.94 39.19
N PRO A 406 14.18 40.70 39.34
CA PRO A 406 13.57 39.72 40.24
C PRO A 406 13.55 40.22 41.69
N ASP A 407 12.58 39.76 42.47
CA ASP A 407 12.47 40.13 43.88
C ASP A 407 13.75 39.75 44.64
N GLY A 408 14.37 40.76 45.26
CA GLY A 408 15.61 40.59 46.02
C GLY A 408 16.91 40.61 45.21
N ALA A 409 16.84 40.61 43.87
CA ALA A 409 18.01 40.64 42.98
C ALA A 409 18.83 41.94 43.07
N ALA A 410 18.26 43.02 43.62
CA ALA A 410 19.00 44.26 43.86
C ALA A 410 19.92 44.20 45.09
N ASN A 411 19.81 43.17 45.95
CA ASN A 411 20.62 43.05 47.14
C ASN A 411 21.96 42.37 46.80
N GLU A 412 23.07 42.99 47.20
CA GLU A 412 24.44 42.47 47.04
C GLU A 412 24.73 41.31 48.00
N THR A 413 24.01 40.21 47.78
CA THR A 413 23.99 39.01 48.61
C THR A 413 23.93 37.77 47.73
N GLU A 414 24.30 36.62 48.28
CA GLU A 414 24.17 35.34 47.58
C GLU A 414 22.69 35.01 47.27
N GLU A 415 21.74 35.43 48.13
CA GLU A 415 20.31 35.32 47.84
C GLU A 415 19.89 36.16 46.63
N GLY A 416 20.40 37.38 46.50
CA GLY A 416 20.16 38.23 45.33
C GLY A 416 20.71 37.60 44.05
N VAL A 417 21.92 37.04 44.11
CA VAL A 417 22.51 36.29 42.99
C VAL A 417 21.62 35.11 42.59
N ARG A 418 21.13 34.33 43.57
CA ARG A 418 20.25 33.19 43.31
C ARG A 418 18.93 33.60 42.66
N ALA A 419 18.38 34.75 43.01
CA ALA A 419 17.16 35.27 42.37
C ALA A 419 17.38 35.57 40.87
N VAL A 420 18.56 36.11 40.52
CA VAL A 420 18.93 36.31 39.10
C VAL A 420 19.19 34.99 38.39
N MET A 421 19.85 34.04 39.06
CA MET A 421 20.07 32.71 38.50
C MET A 421 18.74 32.01 38.17
N GLU A 422 17.76 32.05 39.07
CA GLU A 422 16.44 31.47 38.85
C GLU A 422 15.75 32.13 37.65
N ALA A 423 15.79 33.47 37.54
CA ALA A 423 15.23 34.19 36.41
C ALA A 423 15.92 33.88 35.07
N CYS A 424 17.20 33.50 35.10
CA CYS A 424 17.98 33.16 33.91
C CYS A 424 18.09 31.66 33.60
N GLY A 425 17.53 30.80 34.46
CA GLY A 425 17.68 29.34 34.33
C GLY A 425 19.10 28.82 34.59
N PHE A 426 19.89 29.57 35.36
CA PHE A 426 21.27 29.20 35.69
C PHE A 426 21.36 28.26 36.90
N GLU A 427 22.17 27.23 36.75
CA GLU A 427 22.49 26.24 37.78
C GLU A 427 24.00 26.05 37.94
N GLY A 428 24.40 25.32 38.98
CA GLY A 428 25.81 24.91 39.12
C GLY A 428 26.76 26.06 39.47
N MET A 429 26.38 26.95 40.39
CA MET A 429 27.27 27.98 40.94
C MET A 429 28.54 27.33 41.49
N THR A 430 29.70 27.80 41.04
CA THR A 430 31.02 27.26 41.39
C THR A 430 31.85 28.20 42.25
N ASP A 431 31.67 29.51 42.08
CA ASP A 431 32.45 30.53 42.78
C ASP A 431 31.60 31.79 42.98
N LEU A 432 31.90 32.53 44.04
CA LEU A 432 31.26 33.80 44.40
C LEU A 432 32.31 34.68 45.07
N CYS A 433 32.47 35.89 44.56
CA CYS A 433 33.35 36.89 45.14
C CYS A 433 32.58 38.17 45.46
N THR A 434 33.12 38.91 46.42
CA THR A 434 32.73 40.28 46.71
C THR A 434 33.92 41.19 46.47
N GLN A 435 33.72 42.50 46.53
CA GLN A 435 34.82 43.46 46.47
C GLN A 435 35.95 43.15 47.47
N ASP A 436 35.63 42.67 48.67
CA ASP A 436 36.62 42.42 49.72
C ASP A 436 37.54 41.23 49.41
N ASP A 437 37.04 40.27 48.64
CA ASP A 437 37.72 38.98 48.38
C ASP A 437 38.23 38.84 46.94
N ALA A 438 37.80 39.71 46.02
CA ALA A 438 38.17 39.66 44.61
C ALA A 438 39.68 39.94 44.40
N GLN A 439 40.33 39.12 43.57
CA GLN A 439 41.70 39.36 43.16
C GLN A 439 41.71 40.22 41.90
N LEU A 440 42.18 41.46 42.03
CA LEU A 440 42.15 42.46 40.96
C LEU A 440 43.55 43.02 40.67
N PRO A 441 43.79 43.54 39.45
CA PRO A 441 45.05 44.17 39.09
C PRO A 441 45.42 45.31 40.07
N GLN A 442 46.68 45.34 40.50
CA GLN A 442 47.14 46.29 41.53
C GLN A 442 46.90 47.76 41.15
N GLU A 443 46.96 48.09 39.86
CA GLU A 443 46.70 49.44 39.34
C GLU A 443 45.29 49.93 39.62
N LEU A 444 44.29 49.03 39.65
CA LEU A 444 42.91 49.37 39.97
C LEU A 444 42.70 49.59 41.46
N LEU A 445 43.34 48.76 42.31
CA LEU A 445 43.20 48.84 43.77
C LEU A 445 43.64 50.21 44.34
N GLU A 446 44.48 50.94 43.60
CA GLU A 446 44.96 52.28 43.95
C GLU A 446 44.10 53.41 43.35
N SER A 447 43.00 53.10 42.67
CA SER A 447 42.14 54.07 41.97
C SER A 447 40.97 54.56 42.82
N GLU A 448 40.58 55.83 42.64
CA GLU A 448 39.37 56.41 43.28
C GLU A 448 38.07 55.70 42.86
N LEU A 449 38.06 55.08 41.67
CA LEU A 449 36.92 54.27 41.20
C LEU A 449 36.73 53.03 42.06
N TYR A 450 37.83 52.36 42.45
CA TYR A 450 37.75 51.17 43.29
C TYR A 450 37.29 51.50 44.72
N GLU A 451 37.66 52.65 45.27
CA GLU A 451 37.25 53.07 46.62
C GLU A 451 35.73 53.18 46.79
N THR A 452 35.02 53.42 45.69
CA THR A 452 33.56 53.57 45.69
C THR A 452 32.84 52.40 45.02
N ALA A 453 33.58 51.38 44.57
CA ALA A 453 32.98 50.17 44.05
C ALA A 453 32.34 49.36 45.17
N HIS A 454 31.35 48.54 44.81
CA HIS A 454 30.66 47.61 45.68
C HIS A 454 29.97 46.58 44.79
N PHE A 455 30.20 45.29 45.06
CA PHE A 455 29.59 44.23 44.27
C PHE A 455 29.62 42.87 44.97
N VAL A 456 28.68 42.03 44.55
CA VAL A 456 28.77 40.57 44.59
C VAL A 456 28.75 40.05 43.16
N CYS A 457 29.64 39.11 42.85
CA CYS A 457 29.72 38.46 41.57
C CYS A 457 29.75 36.95 41.80
N ALA A 458 29.06 36.18 40.97
CA ALA A 458 29.09 34.72 41.03
C ALA A 458 29.20 34.13 39.64
N THR A 459 29.81 32.96 39.55
CA THR A 459 29.95 32.21 38.30
C THR A 459 29.66 30.74 38.50
N GLY A 460 29.15 30.10 37.45
CA GLY A 460 28.92 28.67 37.40
C GLY A 460 29.11 28.11 36.00
N ARG A 461 28.94 26.79 35.90
CA ARG A 461 29.03 26.05 34.64
C ARG A 461 27.83 25.15 34.47
N GLN A 462 27.27 25.18 33.27
CA GLN A 462 26.09 24.43 32.90
C GLN A 462 26.16 24.12 31.40
N ASP A 463 25.97 22.86 31.02
CA ASP A 463 25.85 22.41 29.62
C ASP A 463 26.95 22.87 28.65
N GLY A 464 28.18 23.03 29.15
CA GLY A 464 29.34 23.49 28.35
C GLY A 464 29.45 25.01 28.24
N TYR A 465 28.60 25.76 28.94
CA TYR A 465 28.63 27.21 29.10
C TYR A 465 29.14 27.60 30.48
N THR A 466 29.78 28.77 30.53
CA THR A 466 30.09 29.47 31.77
C THR A 466 29.21 30.71 31.85
N TRP A 467 28.47 30.83 32.93
CA TRP A 467 27.66 32.02 33.21
C TRP A 467 28.26 32.82 34.36
N VAL A 468 27.96 34.12 34.38
CA VAL A 468 28.34 35.05 35.45
C VAL A 468 27.15 35.95 35.76
N VAL A 469 26.90 36.18 37.05
CA VAL A 469 25.91 37.12 37.57
C VAL A 469 26.63 38.13 38.44
N ARG A 470 26.44 39.42 38.15
CA ARG A 470 27.03 40.53 38.91
C ARG A 470 25.93 41.45 39.41
N ILE A 471 25.95 41.75 40.71
CA ILE A 471 25.07 42.73 41.35
C ILE A 471 26.00 43.73 42.03
N GLY A 472 25.91 45.00 41.65
CA GLY A 472 26.79 46.04 42.19
C GLY A 472 27.04 47.17 41.22
N GLY A 473 27.93 48.08 41.59
CA GLY A 473 28.30 49.22 40.78
C GLY A 473 29.41 50.05 41.40
N VAL A 474 29.38 51.35 41.10
CA VAL A 474 30.32 52.35 41.61
C VAL A 474 29.54 53.55 42.15
N GLY A 475 29.95 54.05 43.32
CA GLY A 475 29.26 55.14 44.01
C GLY A 475 27.87 54.72 44.48
N GLU A 476 26.84 55.47 44.09
CA GLU A 476 25.45 55.16 44.45
C GLU A 476 24.72 54.30 43.40
N SER A 477 25.42 53.91 42.33
CA SER A 477 24.83 53.09 41.27
C SER A 477 24.91 51.60 41.60
N THR A 478 23.80 50.88 41.45
CA THR A 478 23.77 49.42 41.50
C THR A 478 23.11 48.92 40.22
N GLY A 479 23.83 48.11 39.46
CA GLY A 479 23.33 47.41 38.29
C GLY A 479 23.27 45.91 38.54
N VAL A 480 22.43 45.22 37.79
CA VAL A 480 22.33 43.76 37.80
C VAL A 480 22.52 43.26 36.38
N VAL A 481 23.49 42.38 36.19
CA VAL A 481 23.82 41.80 34.89
C VAL A 481 23.98 40.31 35.03
N ALA A 482 23.34 39.60 34.12
CA ALA A 482 23.57 38.19 33.85
C ALA A 482 24.29 38.06 32.51
N MET A 483 25.24 37.15 32.41
CA MET A 483 25.92 36.87 31.15
C MET A 483 26.26 35.40 31.03
N VAL A 484 26.40 34.93 29.79
CA VAL A 484 26.73 33.55 29.48
C VAL A 484 27.53 33.46 28.18
N ALA A 485 28.51 32.58 28.16
CA ALA A 485 29.31 32.27 26.97
C ALA A 485 29.73 30.80 26.98
N PRO A 486 30.07 30.19 25.83
CA PRO A 486 30.69 28.88 25.80
C PRO A 486 31.92 28.85 26.74
N THR A 487 32.11 27.79 27.53
CA THR A 487 33.22 27.72 28.50
C THR A 487 34.61 27.88 27.84
N ALA A 488 34.72 27.56 26.55
CA ALA A 488 35.92 27.81 25.76
C ALA A 488 36.31 29.29 25.66
N HIS A 489 35.34 30.22 25.75
CA HIS A 489 35.56 31.67 25.76
C HIS A 489 36.52 32.07 26.87
N PHE A 490 36.17 31.75 28.11
CA PHE A 490 36.99 32.08 29.28
C PHE A 490 38.29 31.26 29.37
N SER A 491 38.34 30.10 28.71
CA SER A 491 39.57 29.29 28.64
C SER A 491 40.65 29.95 27.77
N ALA A 492 40.27 30.88 26.89
CA ALA A 492 41.20 31.64 26.05
C ALA A 492 41.71 32.93 26.74
N VAL A 493 41.11 33.33 27.86
CA VAL A 493 41.47 34.52 28.62
C VAL A 493 42.57 34.20 29.64
N ASP A 494 43.56 35.09 29.76
CA ASP A 494 44.56 34.99 30.83
C ASP A 494 43.96 35.49 32.16
N LEU A 495 43.48 34.55 32.97
CA LEU A 495 42.88 34.83 34.27
C LEU A 495 43.91 34.93 35.41
N SER A 496 45.23 34.86 35.13
CA SER A 496 46.25 34.80 36.19
C SER A 496 46.28 36.03 37.10
N SER A 497 45.97 37.22 36.55
CA SER A 497 45.83 38.47 37.31
C SER A 497 44.55 38.55 38.15
N PHE A 498 43.65 37.59 37.97
CA PHE A 498 42.31 37.53 38.57
C PHE A 498 42.13 36.29 39.45
N GLY A 499 43.22 35.82 40.07
CA GLY A 499 43.21 34.61 40.89
C GLY A 499 42.87 33.31 40.14
N GLY A 500 42.83 33.34 38.81
CA GLY A 500 42.30 32.26 37.98
C GLY A 500 40.76 32.19 37.94
N SER A 501 40.05 33.18 38.48
CA SER A 501 38.59 33.23 38.54
C SER A 501 38.01 34.06 37.39
N ALA A 502 37.07 33.46 36.65
CA ALA A 502 36.28 34.19 35.67
C ALA A 502 35.36 35.22 36.33
N CYS A 503 34.98 34.98 37.59
CA CYS A 503 34.17 35.86 38.41
C CYS A 503 34.85 37.21 38.65
N ASP A 504 36.12 37.16 39.10
CA ASP A 504 36.96 38.33 39.35
C ASP A 504 37.27 39.10 38.05
N TYR A 505 37.57 38.37 36.97
CA TYR A 505 37.80 38.97 35.65
C TYR A 505 36.57 39.71 35.12
N VAL A 506 35.39 39.10 35.18
CA VAL A 506 34.17 39.74 34.68
C VAL A 506 33.78 40.94 35.54
N ALA A 507 33.85 40.81 36.88
CA ALA A 507 33.60 41.94 37.78
C ALA A 507 34.55 43.11 37.46
N TYR A 508 35.82 42.82 37.17
CA TYR A 508 36.78 43.82 36.73
C TYR A 508 36.38 44.50 35.41
N ILE A 509 36.13 43.70 34.38
CA ILE A 509 35.90 44.22 33.03
C ILE A 509 34.62 45.04 32.98
N ASP A 510 33.52 44.51 33.51
CA ASP A 510 32.21 45.14 33.40
C ASP A 510 32.08 46.41 34.26
N LEU A 511 32.71 46.47 35.45
CA LEU A 511 32.61 47.64 36.33
C LEU A 511 33.63 48.75 36.00
N PHE A 512 34.83 48.39 35.54
CA PHE A 512 35.95 49.35 35.48
C PHE A 512 36.50 49.60 34.08
N THR A 513 36.18 48.75 33.11
CA THR A 513 36.70 48.89 31.73
C THR A 513 35.63 49.01 30.67
N GLY A 514 34.36 48.76 31.04
CA GLY A 514 33.17 48.81 30.19
C GLY A 514 32.75 50.20 29.75
#